data_AF-A0A925I2M0-F1
#
_entry.id   AF-A0A925I2M0-F1
#
_cell.length_a   1.000
_cell.length_b   1.000
_cell.length_c   1.000
_cell.angle_alpha   90.00
_cell.angle_beta   90.00
_cell.angle_gamma   90.00
#
_symmetry.space_group_name_H-M   'P 1'
#
loop_
_entity.id
_entity.type
_entity.pdbx_description
1 polymer ?
#
loop_
_entity_poly.entity_id
_entity_poly.type
_entity_poly.pdbx_seq_one_letter_code
_entity_poly.pdbx_strand_id
1 'polypeptide(L)' 'QPAPRGPAATAKAAAGEVETMLCCAHCQIYYPASETVAVDGRDYCGAAHAGLH' A
#
# COMPACT_ATOMS: atom_id res chain seq x y z
N GLN A 1 -4.95 37.88 -29.81
CA GLN A 1 -4.47 37.75 -28.41
C GLN A 1 -4.89 36.37 -27.90
N PRO A 2 -4.00 35.58 -27.26
CA PRO A 2 -4.40 34.31 -26.64
C PRO A 2 -4.90 34.51 -25.19
N ALA A 3 -5.95 33.76 -24.82
CA ALA A 3 -6.71 33.84 -23.56
C ALA A 3 -5.96 33.27 -22.33
N PRO A 4 -6.37 33.60 -21.08
CA PRO A 4 -5.67 33.18 -19.86
C PRO A 4 -5.99 31.72 -19.46
N ARG A 5 -4.95 30.98 -19.04
CA ARG A 5 -5.08 29.64 -18.44
C ARG A 5 -5.75 29.75 -17.07
N GLY A 6 -6.90 29.11 -16.92
CA GLY A 6 -7.57 28.95 -15.63
C GLY A 6 -6.75 28.12 -14.63
N PRO A 7 -7.02 28.26 -13.32
CA PRO A 7 -6.23 27.59 -12.29
C PRO A 7 -6.42 26.07 -12.40
N ALA A 8 -5.31 25.35 -12.54
CA ALA A 8 -5.30 23.90 -12.44
C ALA A 8 -5.80 23.50 -11.05
N ALA A 9 -7.00 22.97 -10.97
CA ALA A 9 -7.55 22.39 -9.76
C ALA A 9 -6.62 21.27 -9.30
N THR A 10 -5.88 21.51 -8.23
CA THR A 10 -5.17 20.48 -7.50
C THR A 10 -6.21 19.51 -6.97
N ALA A 11 -6.36 18.36 -7.63
CA ALA A 11 -7.15 17.26 -7.11
C ALA A 11 -6.53 16.86 -5.77
N LYS A 12 -7.08 17.36 -4.66
CA LYS A 12 -6.92 16.71 -3.36
C LYS A 12 -7.62 15.37 -3.49
N ALA A 13 -6.88 14.36 -3.92
CA ALA A 13 -7.26 12.98 -3.71
C ALA A 13 -7.61 12.86 -2.22
N ALA A 14 -8.84 12.43 -1.95
CA ALA A 14 -9.28 12.12 -0.61
C ALA A 14 -8.23 11.17 -0.02
N ALA A 15 -7.48 11.66 0.96
CA ALA A 15 -6.54 10.86 1.71
C ALA A 15 -7.38 9.93 2.59
N GLY A 16 -7.89 8.85 1.98
CA GLY A 16 -8.07 7.62 2.71
C GLY A 16 -6.75 7.30 3.41
N GLU A 17 -6.84 6.82 4.63
CA GLU A 17 -5.72 6.57 5.52
C GLU A 17 -4.60 5.89 4.73
N VAL A 18 -3.49 6.59 4.52
CA VAL A 18 -2.38 6.10 3.69
C VAL A 18 -1.65 5.06 4.53
N GLU A 19 -2.11 3.82 4.44
CA GLU A 19 -1.44 2.70 5.09
C GLU A 19 -0.15 2.34 4.35
N THR A 20 0.87 1.93 5.11
CA THR A 20 2.11 1.41 4.53
C THR A 20 1.81 0.07 3.87
N MET A 21 2.17 -0.10 2.60
CA MET A 21 2.00 -1.37 1.89
C MET A 21 3.26 -2.21 2.04
N LEU A 22 3.12 -3.46 2.48
CA LEU A 22 4.21 -4.44 2.59
C LEU A 22 4.03 -5.54 1.53
N CYS A 23 5.12 -6.19 1.16
CA CYS A 23 5.13 -7.25 0.16
C CYS A 23 5.32 -8.61 0.84
N CYS A 24 4.39 -9.54 0.63
CA CYS A 24 4.43 -10.86 1.25
C CYS A 24 5.62 -11.67 0.70
N ALA A 25 6.47 -12.20 1.59
CA ALA A 25 7.63 -13.00 1.20
C ALA A 25 7.26 -14.29 0.44
N HIS A 26 6.04 -14.81 0.62
CA HIS A 26 5.58 -16.05 -0.04
C HIS A 26 4.95 -15.82 -1.42
N CYS A 27 3.96 -14.93 -1.53
CA CYS A 27 3.16 -14.73 -2.75
C CYS A 27 3.41 -13.39 -3.46
N GLN A 28 4.28 -12.53 -2.91
CA GLN A 28 4.68 -11.25 -3.49
C GLN A 28 3.52 -10.27 -3.77
N ILE A 29 2.40 -10.43 -3.08
CA ILE A 29 1.30 -9.48 -3.10
C ILE A 29 1.57 -8.32 -2.14
N TYR A 30 1.14 -7.13 -2.54
CA TYR A 30 1.12 -5.95 -1.67
C TYR A 30 -0.14 -5.95 -0.82
N TYR A 31 0.02 -5.80 0.49
CA TYR A 31 -1.07 -5.76 1.48
C TYR A 31 -0.74 -4.69 2.54
N PRO A 32 -1.74 -4.15 3.26
CA PRO A 32 -1.49 -3.09 4.24
C PRO A 32 -0.76 -3.63 5.46
N ALA A 33 0.13 -2.83 6.03
CA ALA A 33 1.00 -3.23 7.13
C ALA A 33 0.23 -3.73 8.36
N SER A 34 -1.00 -3.25 8.55
CA SER A 34 -1.93 -3.69 9.61
C SER A 34 -2.26 -5.19 9.55
N GLU A 35 -2.15 -5.84 8.39
CA GLU A 35 -2.42 -7.27 8.20
C GLU A 35 -1.14 -8.12 8.21
N THR A 36 0.00 -7.54 8.64
CA THR A 36 1.30 -8.22 8.62
C THR A 36 1.42 -9.25 9.72
N VAL A 37 1.80 -10.45 9.30
CA VAL A 37 2.29 -11.49 10.19
C VAL A 37 3.77 -11.66 9.93
N ALA A 38 4.60 -11.21 10.87
CA ALA A 38 6.05 -11.37 10.80
C ALA A 38 6.49 -12.67 11.48
N VAL A 39 7.21 -13.54 10.75
CA VAL A 39 7.84 -14.75 11.32
C VAL A 39 9.25 -14.90 10.79
N ASP A 40 10.20 -15.23 11.67
CA ASP A 40 11.62 -15.36 11.36
C ASP A 40 12.21 -14.12 10.63
N GLY A 41 11.67 -12.92 10.93
CA GLY A 41 12.07 -11.67 10.28
C GLY A 41 11.55 -11.49 8.85
N ARG A 42 10.56 -12.28 8.42
CA ARG A 42 9.91 -12.17 7.11
C ARG A 42 8.44 -11.77 7.27
N ASP A 43 7.97 -10.93 6.37
CA ASP A 43 6.59 -10.41 6.37
C ASP A 43 5.67 -11.25 5.47
N TYR A 44 4.50 -11.61 6.01
CA TYR A 44 3.48 -12.37 5.31
C TYR A 44 2.12 -11.70 5.44
N CYS A 45 1.30 -11.84 4.40
CA CYS A 45 -0.07 -11.32 4.37
C CYS A 45 -1.06 -12.08 5.28
N GLY A 46 -0.59 -12.98 6.15
CA GLY A 46 -1.44 -13.77 7.04
C GLY A 46 -0.80 -15.06 7.56
N ALA A 47 -1.45 -15.68 8.55
CA ALA A 47 -0.98 -16.88 9.24
C ALA A 47 -0.81 -18.11 8.32
N ALA A 48 -1.59 -18.21 7.25
CA ALA A 48 -1.48 -19.32 6.30
C ALA A 48 -0.10 -19.33 5.63
N HIS A 49 0.31 -18.21 5.03
CA HIS A 49 1.63 -18.08 4.40
C HIS A 49 2.77 -18.02 5.43
N ALA A 50 2.51 -17.42 6.58
CA ALA A 50 3.41 -17.49 7.72
C ALA A 50 3.48 -18.91 8.34
N GLY A 51 2.69 -19.90 7.92
CA GLY A 51 2.86 -21.31 8.34
C GLY A 51 3.60 -22.17 7.30
N LEU A 52 3.85 -21.61 6.12
CA LEU A 52 4.47 -22.26 4.96
C LEU A 52 5.96 -21.90 4.78
N HIS A 53 6.53 -21.14 5.72
CA HIS A 53 7.92 -20.68 5.69
C HIS A 53 8.88 -21.63 6.40
#